data_AF-A0AAW5FIF2-F1
#
_entry.id   AF-A0AAW5FIF2-F1
#
_cell.length_a   1.000
_cell.length_b   1.000
_cell.length_c   1.000
_cell.angle_alpha   90.00
_cell.angle_beta   90.00
_cell.angle_gamma   90.00
#
_symmetry.space_group_name_H-M   'P 1'
#
loop_
_entity.id
_entity.type
_entity.pdbx_description
1 polymer ?
#
loop_
_entity_poly.entity_id
_entity_poly.type
_entity_poly.pdbx_seq_one_letter_code
_entity_poly.pdbx_strand_id
1 'polypeptide(L)' 'MRIFFLAVLLVTSFPFATPALAQQVRVALVIGNGAYEKVAELPNPTRDAADIGRALERLDFKVTRSRTRLRKR' A
#
# COMPACT_ATOMS: atom_id res chain seq x y z
N MET A 1 42.32 2.20 34.86
CA MET A 1 41.12 1.33 34.73
C MET A 1 39.80 2.10 34.54
N ARG A 2 39.42 3.06 35.39
CA ARG A 2 38.11 3.76 35.30
C ARG A 2 37.81 4.45 33.96
N ILE A 3 38.82 5.11 33.37
CA ILE A 3 38.68 5.85 32.11
C ILE A 3 38.49 4.89 30.92
N PHE A 4 39.12 3.71 30.99
CA PHE A 4 38.99 2.66 29.99
C PHE A 4 37.57 2.08 29.99
N PHE A 5 36.98 1.85 31.18
CA PHE A 5 35.59 1.42 31.31
C PHE A 5 34.60 2.47 30.79
N LEU A 6 34.83 3.76 31.04
CA LEU A 6 33.99 4.84 30.52
C LEU A 6 34.05 4.95 28.99
N ALA A 7 35.23 4.80 28.39
CA ALA A 7 35.40 4.81 26.95
C ALA A 7 34.68 3.63 26.27
N VAL A 8 34.78 2.44 26.85
CA VAL A 8 34.06 1.25 26.36
C VAL A 8 32.54 1.45 26.44
N LEU A 9 32.03 2.00 27.57
CA LEU A 9 30.61 2.31 27.75
C LEU A 9 30.10 3.35 26.74
N LEU A 10 30.93 4.34 26.41
CA LEU A 10 30.61 5.37 25.42
C LEU A 10 30.55 4.81 23.99
N VAL A 11 31.46 3.89 23.64
CA VAL A 11 31.48 3.25 22.31
C VAL A 11 30.31 2.28 22.14
N THR A 12 29.89 1.58 23.19
CA THR A 12 28.74 0.66 23.14
C THR A 12 27.37 1.34 23.17
N SER A 13 27.31 2.60 23.59
CA SER A 13 26.03 3.33 23.70
C SER A 13 25.62 4.04 22.42
N PHE A 14 26.42 3.95 21.35
CA PHE A 14 26.06 4.51 20.05
C PHE A 14 24.94 3.66 19.42
N PRO A 15 23.69 4.18 19.32
CA PRO A 15 22.62 3.44 18.70
C PRO A 15 22.94 3.32 17.20
N PHE A 16 23.18 2.10 16.73
CA PHE A 16 23.13 1.80 15.30
C PHE A 16 21.68 2.00 14.84
N ALA A 17 21.39 3.16 14.26
CA ALA A 17 20.14 3.40 13.56
C ALA A 17 20.12 2.48 12.33
N THR A 18 19.51 1.30 12.48
CA THR A 18 19.17 0.48 11.32
C THR A 18 18.12 1.24 10.52
N PRO A 19 18.28 1.39 9.20
CA PRO A 19 17.20 1.92 8.40
C PRO A 19 16.00 1.01 8.64
N ALA A 20 14.88 1.59 9.08
CA ALA A 20 13.64 0.84 9.16
C ALA A 20 13.37 0.29 7.76
N LEU A 21 13.49 -1.03 7.59
CA LEU A 21 12.96 -1.76 6.46
C LEU A 21 11.44 -1.69 6.55
N ALA A 22 10.88 -0.50 6.35
CA ALA A 22 9.55 -0.40 5.81
C ALA A 22 9.66 -1.00 4.42
N GLN A 23 9.50 -2.33 4.31
CA GLN A 23 9.21 -2.97 3.04
C GLN A 23 8.16 -2.09 2.38
N GLN A 24 8.53 -1.53 1.23
CA GLN A 24 7.75 -0.52 0.54
C GLN A 24 6.53 -1.23 -0.08
N VAL A 25 5.62 -1.69 0.78
CA VAL A 25 4.43 -2.44 0.41
C VAL A 25 3.51 -1.46 -0.28
N ARG A 26 3.58 -1.47 -1.61
CA ARG A 26 2.70 -0.69 -2.47
C ARG A 26 1.35 -1.38 -2.46
N VAL A 27 0.30 -0.69 -2.00
CA VAL A 27 -1.07 -1.20 -1.95
C VAL A 27 -1.98 -0.29 -2.74
N ALA A 28 -2.91 -0.87 -3.49
CA ALA A 28 -3.89 -0.13 -4.26
C ALA A 28 -5.27 -0.75 -4.16
N LEU A 29 -6.29 0.10 -4.00
CA LEU A 29 -7.69 -0.26 -4.10
C LEU A 29 -8.24 0.33 -5.39
N VAL A 30 -8.69 -0.54 -6.31
CA VAL A 30 -9.27 -0.11 -7.58
C VAL A 30 -10.76 -0.42 -7.58
N ILE A 31 -11.60 0.60 -7.80
CA ILE A 31 -13.06 0.50 -7.75
C ILE A 31 -13.63 0.84 -9.13
N GLY A 32 -14.34 -0.11 -9.74
CA GLY A 32 -15.11 0.11 -10.98
C GLY A 32 -16.58 0.39 -10.67
N ASN A 33 -17.01 1.65 -10.82
CA ASN A 33 -18.39 2.09 -10.57
C ASN A 33 -19.21 2.11 -11.87
N GLY A 34 -19.98 1.07 -12.15
CA GLY A 34 -20.86 1.02 -13.33
C GLY A 34 -22.36 0.88 -13.05
N ALA A 35 -22.71 0.29 -11.90
CA ALA A 35 -24.09 -0.08 -11.55
C ALA A 35 -24.79 0.99 -10.70
N TYR A 36 -25.14 2.12 -11.33
CA TYR A 36 -25.91 3.20 -10.68
C TYR A 36 -27.42 2.92 -10.75
N GLU A 37 -28.17 3.32 -9.72
CA GLU A 37 -29.62 3.06 -9.65
C GLU A 37 -30.45 3.85 -10.68
N LYS A 38 -30.01 5.07 -11.02
CA LYS A 38 -30.83 6.05 -11.75
C LYS A 38 -30.47 6.23 -13.22
N VAL A 39 -29.47 5.48 -13.71
CA VAL A 39 -28.96 5.58 -15.07
C VAL A 39 -28.64 4.20 -15.61
N ALA A 40 -28.53 4.08 -16.94
CA ALA A 40 -28.10 2.84 -17.57
C ALA A 40 -26.72 2.41 -17.05
N GLU A 41 -26.51 1.11 -16.95
CA GLU A 41 -25.23 0.54 -16.51
C GLU A 41 -24.10 0.99 -17.44
N LEU A 42 -23.04 1.52 -16.84
CA LEU A 42 -21.86 1.91 -17.60
C LEU A 42 -21.01 0.65 -17.86
N PRO A 43 -20.74 0.29 -19.13
CA PRO A 43 -20.05 -0.95 -19.46
C PRO A 43 -18.54 -0.89 -19.16
N ASN A 44 -17.95 0.31 -19.19
CA ASN A 44 -16.49 0.48 -19.16
C ASN A 44 -15.86 0.43 -17.75
N PRO A 45 -16.45 0.99 -16.67
CA PRO A 45 -15.79 1.08 -15.36
C PRO A 45 -15.29 -0.25 -14.79
N THR A 46 -16.00 -1.36 -15.05
CA THR A 46 -15.56 -2.70 -14.64
C THR A 46 -14.31 -3.15 -15.41
N ARG A 47 -14.25 -2.86 -16.71
CA ARG A 47 -13.12 -3.18 -17.59
C ARG A 47 -11.92 -2.31 -17.25
N ASP A 48 -12.14 -1.01 -17.06
CA ASP A 48 -11.10 -0.04 -16.72
C ASP A 48 -10.45 -0.38 -15.37
N ALA A 49 -11.26 -0.72 -14.36
CA ALA A 49 -10.74 -1.16 -13.06
C ALA A 49 -9.89 -2.44 -13.17
N ALA A 50 -10.21 -3.34 -14.10
CA ALA A 50 -9.41 -4.52 -14.34
C ALA A 50 -8.08 -4.20 -15.03
N ASP A 51 -8.08 -3.27 -15.99
CA ASP A 51 -6.88 -2.87 -16.73
C ASP A 51 -5.93 -2.03 -15.88
N ILE A 52 -6.46 -1.09 -15.09
CA ILE A 52 -5.69 -0.33 -14.09
C ILE A 52 -5.10 -1.26 -13.04
N GLY A 53 -5.88 -2.23 -12.54
CA GLY A 53 -5.39 -3.21 -11.57
C GLY A 53 -4.21 -4.01 -12.09
N ARG A 54 -4.26 -4.46 -13.36
CA ARG A 54 -3.14 -5.17 -14.00
C ARG A 54 -1.92 -4.27 -14.17
N ALA A 55 -2.12 -3.01 -14.53
CA ALA A 55 -1.02 -2.05 -14.65
C ALA A 55 -0.32 -1.82 -13.31
N LEU A 56 -1.07 -1.70 -12.23
CA LEU A 56 -0.52 -1.52 -10.88
C LEU A 56 0.17 -2.79 -10.35
N GLU A 57 -0.38 -3.97 -10.63
CA GLU A 57 0.27 -5.25 -10.30
C GLU A 57 1.66 -5.37 -10.95
N ARG A 58 1.84 -4.88 -12.20
CA ARG A 58 3.15 -4.83 -12.87
C ARG A 58 4.15 -3.84 -12.23
N LEU A 59 3.67 -2.96 -11.36
CA LEU A 59 4.47 -1.96 -10.62
C LEU A 59 4.68 -2.38 -9.15
N ASP A 60 4.50 -3.67 -8.86
CA ASP A 60 4.62 -4.31 -7.55
C ASP A 60 3.60 -3.83 -6.50
N PHE A 61 2.42 -3.38 -6.94
CA PHE A 61 1.32 -3.13 -6.02
C PHE A 61 0.58 -4.43 -5.67
N LYS A 62 0.26 -4.59 -4.39
CA LYS A 62 -0.80 -5.48 -3.91
C LYS A 62 -2.15 -4.83 -4.18
N VAL A 63 -2.86 -5.30 -5.20
CA VAL A 63 -4.12 -4.70 -5.66
C VAL A 63 -5.33 -5.45 -5.08
N THR A 64 -6.25 -4.69 -4.49
CA THR A 64 -7.61 -5.16 -4.20
C THR A 64 -8.57 -4.51 -5.19
N ARG A 65 -9.39 -5.32 -5.86
CA ARG A 65 -10.40 -4.83 -6.82
C ARG A 65 -11.78 -4.94 -6.20
N SER A 66 -12.58 -3.88 -6.33
CA SER A 66 -13.98 -3.87 -5.91
C SER A 66 -14.88 -3.45 -7.06
N ARG A 67 -16.04 -4.08 -7.14
CA ARG A 67 -17.15 -3.64 -8.00
C ARG A 67 -18.19 -3.05 -7.08
N THR A 68 -18.57 -1.80 -7.34
CA THR A 68 -19.56 -1.16 -6.49
C THR A 68 -20.92 -1.82 -6.67
N ARG A 69 -21.50 -2.23 -5.54
CA ARG A 69 -22.90 -2.60 -5.40
C ARG A 69 -23.52 -1.54 -4.48
N LEU A 70 -23.93 -0.40 -5.03
CA LEU A 70 -24.64 0.62 -4.26
C LEU A 70 -25.94 -0.02 -3.74
N ARG A 71 -25.95 -0.51 -2.50
CA ARG A 71 -27.18 -0.75 -1.77
C ARG A 71 -27.43 0.51 -0.95
N LYS A 72 -28.46 1.29 -1.31
CA LYS A 72 -29.04 2.21 -0.33
C LYS A 72 -29.46 1.41 0.90
N ARG A 73 -28.97 1.82 2.08
CA ARG A 73 -29.58 1.43 3.35
C ARG A 73 -30.89 2.19 3.51
#